data_AF-A0AAV2GB88-F1
#
_entry.id   AF-A0AAV2GB88-F1
#
_cell.length_a   1.000
_cell.length_b   1.000
_cell.length_c   1.000
_cell.angle_alpha   90.00
_cell.angle_beta   90.00
_cell.angle_gamma   90.00
#
_symmetry.space_group_name_H-M   'P 1'
#
loop_
_entity.id
_entity.type
_entity.pdbx_description
1 polymer ?
#
loop_
_entity_poly.entity_id
_entity_poly.type
_entity_poly.pdbx_seq_one_letter_code
_entity_poly.pdbx_strand_id
1 'polypeptide(L)'
;MIQLLYGVIFAEMALILTLLFKTPLRKLVIMALDRLKRGRGPVMVKTVAGTIFIVLLSSLYSMVKIQNRSIEAGAPNPTDQVLMSRHLLEASLMGFLLFLALMIDRLHHYIRELRQLRKTMEAAKKQTRGLDDSKFGTNTEEAKALGEEVATLRSKVKKLEAECEAKTKAAKAAEEEAETIRKQSEGSRTEYGRLQEDNQSLRSQIESIESEGKKDM
;
A
#
# COMPACT_ATOMS: atom_id res chain seq x y z
N MET A 1 47.98 34.07 6.39
CA MET A 1 46.86 33.62 5.55
C MET A 1 47.00 32.16 5.13
N ILE A 2 48.09 31.77 4.46
CA ILE A 2 48.30 30.39 3.93
C ILE A 2 48.10 29.26 4.96
N GLN A 3 48.62 29.38 6.18
CA GLN A 3 48.44 28.36 7.23
C GLN A 3 46.97 28.17 7.64
N LEU A 4 46.19 29.27 7.69
CA LEU A 4 44.75 29.20 7.98
C LEU A 4 44.00 28.55 6.83
N LEU A 5 44.35 28.88 5.57
CA LEU A 5 43.75 28.27 4.39
C LEU A 5 43.98 26.75 4.39
N TYR A 6 45.20 26.28 4.71
CA TYR A 6 45.47 24.85 4.86
C TYR A 6 44.67 24.19 5.98
N GLY A 7 44.52 24.86 7.13
CA GLY A 7 43.71 24.35 8.24
C GLY A 7 42.24 24.17 7.86
N VAL A 8 41.68 25.13 7.14
CA VAL A 8 40.29 25.06 6.66
C VAL A 8 40.14 23.96 5.60
N ILE A 9 41.06 23.85 4.63
CA ILE A 9 41.04 22.76 3.63
C ILE A 9 41.11 21.40 4.33
N PHE A 10 41.99 21.24 5.33
CA PHE A 10 42.11 19.99 6.07
C PHE A 10 40.81 19.63 6.80
N ALA A 11 40.16 20.62 7.42
CA ALA A 11 38.85 20.43 8.06
C ALA A 11 37.75 20.06 7.06
N GLU A 12 37.73 20.69 5.89
CA GLU A 12 36.78 20.37 4.81
C GLU A 12 37.01 18.96 4.25
N MET A 13 38.27 18.57 4.04
CA MET A 13 38.62 17.22 3.58
C MET A 13 38.25 16.17 4.64
N ALA A 14 38.44 16.45 5.93
CA ALA A 14 37.98 15.59 7.02
C ALA A 14 36.44 15.48 7.06
N LEU A 15 35.72 16.58 6.81
CA LEU A 15 34.26 16.59 6.66
C LEU A 15 33.81 15.70 5.49
N ILE A 16 34.48 15.79 4.34
CA ILE A 16 34.16 14.95 3.18
C ILE A 16 34.47 13.48 3.45
N LEU A 17 35.60 13.18 4.08
CA LEU A 17 36.00 11.81 4.41
C LEU A 17 35.02 11.17 5.41
N THR A 18 34.63 11.89 6.45
CA THR A 18 33.62 11.43 7.43
C THR A 18 32.24 11.25 6.78
N LEU A 19 31.90 12.06 5.78
CA LEU A 19 30.70 11.88 4.95
C LEU A 19 30.80 10.69 3.99
N LEU A 20 31.99 10.28 3.54
CA LEU A 20 32.17 9.14 2.64
C LEU A 20 32.11 7.81 3.39
N PHE A 21 32.70 7.75 4.59
CA PHE A 21 32.67 6.54 5.41
C PHE A 21 31.29 6.27 6.02
N LYS A 22 30.89 5.00 6.08
CA LYS A 22 29.59 4.57 6.64
C LYS A 22 29.68 4.48 8.18
N THR A 23 30.01 5.60 8.82
CA THR A 23 30.22 5.69 10.28
C THR A 23 29.05 6.38 10.99
N PRO A 24 28.86 6.14 12.30
CA PRO A 24 27.86 6.85 13.11
C PRO A 24 28.10 8.37 13.14
N LEU A 25 29.34 8.81 12.95
CA LEU A 25 29.73 10.22 12.82
C LEU A 25 29.02 10.92 11.67
N ARG A 26 28.68 10.21 10.59
CA ARG A 26 27.89 10.76 9.48
C ARG A 26 26.57 11.35 9.97
N LYS A 27 25.89 10.71 10.93
CA LYS A 27 24.63 11.23 11.49
C LYS A 27 24.86 12.52 12.29
N LEU A 28 25.95 12.60 13.06
CA LEU A 28 26.32 13.81 13.79
C LEU A 28 26.64 14.96 12.85
N VAL A 29 27.49 14.72 11.86
CA VAL A 29 27.90 15.71 10.86
C VAL A 29 26.68 16.24 10.10
N ILE A 30 25.77 15.36 9.68
CA ILE A 30 24.50 15.76 9.05
C ILE A 30 23.65 16.59 10.01
N MET A 31 23.54 16.19 11.28
CA MET A 31 22.74 16.93 12.26
C MET A 31 23.33 18.31 12.57
N ALA A 32 24.66 18.44 12.65
CA ALA A 32 25.37 19.70 12.84
C ALA A 32 25.21 20.62 11.63
N LEU A 33 25.40 20.10 10.42
CA LEU A 33 25.16 20.83 9.17
C LEU A 33 23.70 21.29 9.03
N ASP A 34 22.74 20.44 9.42
CA ASP A 34 21.31 20.77 9.40
C ASP A 34 21.00 21.91 10.36
N ARG A 35 21.55 21.91 11.59
CA ARG A 35 21.39 23.04 12.53
C ARG A 35 21.98 24.34 11.98
N LEU A 36 23.14 24.29 11.34
CA LEU A 36 23.81 25.47 10.80
C LEU A 36 23.05 26.09 9.62
N LYS A 37 22.34 25.29 8.83
CA LYS A 37 21.60 25.74 7.63
C LYS A 37 20.09 25.93 7.80
N ARG A 38 19.49 25.58 8.95
CA ARG A 38 18.02 25.64 9.16
C ARG A 38 17.42 27.05 9.27
N GLY A 39 18.23 28.11 9.29
CA GLY A 39 17.79 29.51 9.35
C GLY A 39 18.02 30.29 8.04
N ARG A 40 18.44 31.56 8.15
CA ARG A 40 18.94 32.43 7.04
C ARG A 40 20.21 31.89 6.34
N GLY A 41 20.65 30.68 6.66
CA GLY A 41 21.88 30.05 6.19
C GLY A 41 22.05 29.99 4.67
N PRO A 42 21.02 29.66 3.87
CA PRO A 42 21.18 29.62 2.41
C PRO A 42 21.51 30.98 1.79
N VAL A 43 20.96 32.06 2.36
CA VAL A 43 21.23 33.42 1.89
C VAL A 43 22.64 33.85 2.32
N MET A 44 23.02 33.57 3.57
CA MET A 44 24.33 33.91 4.11
C MET A 44 25.47 33.16 3.42
N VAL A 45 25.28 31.88 3.08
CA VAL A 45 26.29 31.10 2.34
C VAL A 45 26.48 31.67 0.93
N LYS A 46 25.39 32.09 0.25
CA LYS A 46 25.47 32.72 -1.07
C LYS A 46 26.19 34.06 -1.03
N THR A 47 25.93 34.89 -0.01
CA THR A 47 26.63 36.18 0.14
C THR A 47 28.10 35.99 0.47
N VAL A 48 28.44 35.05 1.35
CA VAL A 48 29.83 34.75 1.72
C VAL A 48 30.60 34.18 0.52
N ALA A 49 30.01 33.23 -0.22
CA ALA A 49 30.60 32.71 -1.46
C ALA A 49 30.84 33.82 -2.49
N GLY A 50 29.87 34.73 -2.67
CA GLY A 50 30.01 35.90 -3.52
C GLY A 50 31.18 36.82 -3.09
N THR A 51 31.31 37.10 -1.79
CA THR A 51 32.41 37.93 -1.29
C THR A 51 33.78 37.30 -1.51
N ILE A 52 33.92 35.99 -1.24
CA ILE A 52 35.20 35.28 -1.44
C ILE A 52 35.52 35.17 -2.94
N PHE A 53 34.51 35.02 -3.81
CA PHE A 53 34.69 35.04 -5.26
C PHE A 53 35.19 36.40 -5.77
N ILE A 54 34.67 37.51 -5.25
CA ILE A 54 35.15 38.86 -5.58
C ILE A 54 36.59 39.08 -5.10
N VAL A 55 36.94 38.58 -3.91
CA VAL A 55 38.32 38.65 -3.38
C VAL A 55 39.27 37.82 -4.24
N LEU A 56 38.84 36.65 -4.72
CA LEU A 56 39.61 35.82 -5.64
C LEU A 56 39.84 36.52 -6.99
N LEU A 57 38.81 37.13 -7.57
CA LEU A 57 38.93 37.95 -8.79
C LEU A 57 39.91 39.11 -8.60
N SER A 58 39.86 39.77 -7.44
CA SER A 58 40.78 40.85 -7.10
C SER A 58 42.23 40.34 -7.01
N SER A 59 42.42 39.17 -6.41
CA SER A 59 43.74 38.52 -6.32
C SER A 59 44.29 38.13 -7.70
N LEU A 60 43.45 37.63 -8.60
CA LEU A 60 43.83 37.33 -9.99
C LEU A 60 44.19 38.59 -10.77
N TYR A 61 43.42 39.67 -10.59
CA TYR A 61 43.68 40.95 -11.23
C TYR A 61 45.04 41.54 -10.79
N SER A 62 45.36 41.48 -9.50
CA SER A 62 46.68 41.88 -9.00
C SER A 62 47.80 41.05 -9.61
N MET A 63 47.60 39.75 -9.84
CA MET A 63 48.59 38.87 -10.45
C MET A 63 48.84 39.21 -11.93
N VAL A 64 47.77 39.45 -12.71
CA VAL A 64 47.87 39.89 -14.11
C VAL A 64 48.54 41.27 -14.21
N LYS A 65 48.25 42.17 -13.27
CA LYS A 65 48.87 43.49 -13.21
C LYS A 65 50.38 43.41 -12.93
N ILE A 66 50.81 42.52 -12.02
CA ILE A 66 52.22 42.29 -11.73
C ILE A 66 52.91 41.67 -12.95
N GLN A 67 52.30 40.66 -13.58
CA GLN A 67 52.85 40.01 -14.76
C GLN A 67 53.00 40.97 -15.95
N ASN A 68 51.99 41.81 -16.22
CA ASN A 68 52.07 42.83 -17.27
C ASN A 68 53.18 43.84 -16.99
N ARG A 69 53.35 44.25 -15.73
CA ARG A 69 54.45 45.16 -15.32
C ARG A 69 55.84 44.50 -15.43
N SER A 70 55.94 43.20 -15.16
CA SER A 70 57.20 42.44 -15.34
C SER A 70 57.57 42.26 -16.81
N ILE A 71 56.58 42.12 -17.70
CA ILE A 71 56.79 42.05 -19.16
C ILE A 71 57.26 43.40 -19.71
N GLU A 72 56.71 44.52 -19.20
CA GLU A 72 57.11 45.88 -19.58
C GLU A 72 58.52 46.26 -19.08
N ALA A 73 58.98 45.68 -17.95
CA ALA A 73 60.26 46.02 -17.31
C ALA A 73 61.46 45.16 -17.78
N GLY A 74 61.27 44.18 -18.65
CA GLY A 74 62.34 43.48 -19.38
C GLY A 74 63.27 42.56 -18.58
N ALA A 75 63.18 42.49 -17.25
CA ALA A 75 63.94 41.55 -16.43
C ALA A 75 63.14 41.11 -15.18
N PRO A 76 62.99 39.80 -14.92
CA PRO A 76 62.30 39.32 -13.72
C PRO A 76 63.18 39.56 -12.49
N ASN A 77 62.76 40.49 -11.64
CA ASN A 77 63.41 40.74 -10.36
C ASN A 77 63.25 39.49 -9.46
N PRO A 78 64.30 38.93 -8.83
CA PRO A 78 64.20 37.71 -8.01
C PRO A 78 63.18 37.83 -6.86
N THR A 79 62.96 39.04 -6.36
CA THR A 79 61.93 39.34 -5.34
C THR A 79 60.50 39.20 -5.89
N ASP A 80 60.27 39.54 -7.16
CA ASP A 80 58.95 39.44 -7.80
C ASP A 80 58.58 37.98 -8.08
N GLN A 81 59.57 37.13 -8.34
CA GLN A 81 59.34 35.69 -8.56
C GLN A 81 58.79 35.01 -7.29
N VAL A 82 59.31 35.36 -6.11
CA VAL A 82 58.85 34.82 -4.82
C VAL A 82 57.47 35.38 -4.45
N LEU A 83 57.24 36.68 -4.70
CA LEU A 83 55.95 37.32 -4.42
C LEU A 83 54.83 36.75 -5.31
N MET A 84 55.13 36.53 -6.59
CA MET A 84 54.21 35.94 -7.57
C MET A 84 53.88 34.48 -7.25
N SER A 85 54.88 33.67 -6.86
CA SER A 85 54.65 32.29 -6.42
C SER A 85 53.75 32.22 -5.18
N ARG A 86 53.94 33.12 -4.21
CA ARG A 86 53.08 33.21 -3.02
C ARG A 86 51.65 33.63 -3.35
N HIS A 87 51.46 34.63 -4.20
CA HIS A 87 50.12 35.06 -4.62
C HIS A 87 49.41 34.00 -5.45
N LEU A 88 50.15 33.28 -6.30
CA LEU A 88 49.62 32.15 -7.08
C LEU A 88 49.16 31.02 -6.17
N LEU A 89 49.97 30.67 -5.17
CA LEU A 89 49.61 29.66 -4.18
C LEU A 89 48.39 30.09 -3.35
N GLU A 90 48.32 31.35 -2.93
CA GLU A 90 47.20 31.88 -2.14
C GLU A 90 45.90 31.94 -2.96
N ALA A 91 45.96 32.38 -4.22
CA ALA A 91 44.81 32.40 -5.12
C ALA A 91 44.31 30.98 -5.45
N SER A 92 45.24 30.03 -5.70
CA SER A 92 44.89 28.63 -5.94
C SER A 92 44.24 27.99 -4.71
N LEU A 93 44.77 28.22 -3.50
CA LEU A 93 44.14 27.73 -2.26
C LEU A 93 42.77 28.35 -2.02
N MET A 94 42.62 29.66 -2.25
CA MET A 94 41.33 30.34 -2.07
C MET A 94 40.28 29.82 -3.08
N GLY A 95 40.70 29.53 -4.31
CA GLY A 95 39.84 28.89 -5.31
C GLY A 95 39.46 27.46 -4.93
N PHE A 96 40.41 26.69 -4.39
CA PHE A 96 40.14 25.33 -3.93
C PHE A 96 39.16 25.30 -2.74
N LEU A 97 39.31 26.23 -1.78
CA LEU A 97 38.36 26.40 -0.67
C LEU A 97 36.95 26.75 -1.16
N LEU A 98 36.84 27.67 -2.11
CA LEU A 98 35.55 27.99 -2.72
C LEU A 98 34.92 26.77 -3.39
N PHE A 99 35.72 26.00 -4.13
CA PHE A 99 35.26 24.78 -4.78
C PHE A 99 34.77 23.73 -3.76
N LEU A 100 35.53 23.49 -2.69
CA LEU A 100 35.17 22.57 -1.63
C LEU A 100 33.91 23.03 -0.89
N ALA A 101 33.78 24.32 -0.57
CA ALA A 101 32.59 24.89 0.04
C ALA A 101 31.34 24.70 -0.82
N LEU A 102 31.45 24.89 -2.15
CA LEU A 102 30.36 24.60 -3.10
C LEU A 102 30.02 23.12 -3.17
N MET A 103 31.04 22.25 -3.16
CA MET A 103 30.85 20.80 -3.14
C MET A 103 30.11 20.36 -1.87
N ILE A 104 30.45 20.93 -0.71
CA ILE A 104 29.75 20.69 0.56
C ILE A 104 28.31 21.23 0.50
N ASP A 105 28.08 22.38 -0.13
CA ASP A 105 26.73 22.93 -0.32
C ASP A 105 25.84 21.98 -1.12
N ARG A 106 26.38 21.46 -2.23
CA ARG A 106 25.70 20.51 -3.10
C ARG A 106 25.45 19.16 -2.39
N LEU A 107 26.46 18.63 -1.68
CA LEU A 107 26.31 17.41 -0.88
C LEU A 107 25.24 17.58 0.21
N HIS A 108 25.20 18.74 0.86
CA HIS A 108 24.18 19.03 1.86
C HIS A 108 22.78 19.08 1.26
N HIS A 109 22.62 19.66 0.07
CA HIS A 109 21.35 19.66 -0.65
C HIS A 109 20.88 18.23 -0.94
N TYR A 110 21.75 17.36 -1.47
CA TYR A 110 21.45 15.95 -1.68
C TYR A 110 21.07 15.21 -0.39
N ILE A 111 21.76 15.50 0.72
CA ILE A 111 21.44 14.91 2.03
C ILE A 111 20.04 15.33 2.50
N ARG A 112 19.65 16.58 2.25
CA ARG A 112 18.33 17.11 2.64
C ARG A 112 17.21 16.43 1.85
N GLU A 113 17.39 16.25 0.54
CA GLU A 113 16.44 15.51 -0.30
C GLU A 113 16.30 14.05 0.15
N LEU A 114 17.41 13.36 0.38
CA LEU A 114 17.40 11.98 0.89
C LEU A 114 16.69 11.84 2.24
N ARG A 115 16.76 12.87 3.09
CA ARG A 115 16.06 12.90 4.38
C ARG A 115 14.56 13.17 4.24
N GLN A 116 14.16 14.01 3.28
CA GLN A 116 12.75 14.23 2.96
C GLN A 116 12.12 12.94 2.44
N LEU A 117 12.78 12.25 1.50
CA LEU A 117 12.35 10.94 1.02
C LEU A 117 12.27 9.90 2.14
N ARG A 118 13.22 9.89 3.09
CA ARG A 118 13.14 8.97 4.23
C ARG A 118 11.99 9.32 5.18
N LYS A 119 11.71 10.61 5.40
CA LYS A 119 10.58 11.05 6.24
C LYS A 119 9.22 10.73 5.61
N THR A 120 9.07 10.90 4.29
CA THR A 120 7.84 10.51 3.58
C THR A 120 7.67 9.00 3.56
N MET A 121 8.76 8.24 3.38
CA MET A 121 8.74 6.78 3.49
C MET A 121 8.41 6.30 4.91
N GLU A 122 8.97 6.91 5.95
CA GLU A 122 8.65 6.58 7.35
C GLU A 122 7.20 6.96 7.72
N ALA A 123 6.69 8.07 7.20
CA ALA A 123 5.29 8.46 7.37
C ALA A 123 4.35 7.49 6.65
N ALA A 124 4.67 7.12 5.41
CA ALA A 124 3.94 6.10 4.65
C ALA A 124 3.96 4.75 5.37
N LYS A 125 5.12 4.30 5.87
CA LYS A 125 5.26 3.06 6.63
C LYS A 125 4.46 3.08 7.95
N LYS A 126 4.40 4.22 8.64
CA LYS A 126 3.57 4.37 9.84
C LYS A 126 2.07 4.34 9.52
N GLN A 127 1.66 4.97 8.41
CA GLN A 127 0.28 4.92 7.94
C GLN A 127 -0.13 3.48 7.55
N THR A 128 0.73 2.75 6.83
CA THR A 128 0.47 1.34 6.49
C THR A 128 0.37 0.48 7.74
N ARG A 129 1.28 0.63 8.72
CA ARG A 129 1.17 -0.08 10.00
C ARG A 129 -0.11 0.25 10.77
N GLY A 130 -0.50 1.52 10.84
CA GLY A 130 -1.74 1.93 11.51
C GLY A 130 -3.00 1.37 10.84
N LEU A 131 -2.98 1.21 9.51
CA LEU A 131 -4.06 0.58 8.76
C LEU A 131 -4.07 -0.94 8.90
N ASP A 132 -2.90 -1.58 9.01
CA ASP A 132 -2.79 -3.03 9.21
C ASP A 132 -3.23 -3.44 10.62
N ASP A 133 -2.80 -2.71 11.66
CA ASP A 133 -3.24 -2.97 13.05
C ASP A 133 -4.75 -2.73 13.22
N SER A 134 -5.29 -1.69 12.56
CA SER A 134 -6.74 -1.42 12.59
C SER A 134 -7.53 -2.46 11.80
N LYS A 135 -7.07 -2.90 10.62
CA LYS A 135 -7.76 -3.94 9.83
C LYS A 135 -7.66 -5.31 10.46
N PHE A 136 -6.54 -5.66 11.10
CA PHE A 136 -6.36 -6.98 11.69
C PHE A 136 -7.24 -7.17 12.94
N GLY A 137 -7.43 -6.14 13.75
CA GLY A 137 -8.35 -6.17 14.90
C GLY A 137 -9.80 -6.39 14.48
N THR A 138 -10.34 -5.52 13.63
CA THR A 138 -11.76 -5.58 13.22
C THR A 138 -12.07 -6.81 12.37
N ASN A 139 -11.21 -7.16 11.40
CA ASN A 139 -11.45 -8.33 10.55
C ASN A 139 -11.37 -9.65 11.34
N THR A 140 -10.59 -9.73 12.43
CA THR A 140 -10.47 -10.95 13.23
C THR A 140 -11.72 -11.19 14.07
N GLU A 141 -12.33 -10.14 14.62
CA GLU A 141 -13.59 -10.23 15.37
C GLU A 141 -14.77 -10.50 14.43
N GLU A 142 -14.85 -9.79 13.30
CA GLU A 142 -15.88 -10.02 12.28
C GLU A 142 -15.77 -11.42 11.67
N ALA A 143 -14.57 -11.92 11.38
CA ALA A 143 -14.38 -13.27 10.84
C ALA A 143 -14.78 -14.37 11.84
N LYS A 144 -14.57 -14.14 13.15
CA LYS A 144 -15.02 -15.08 14.19
C LYS A 144 -16.54 -15.06 14.34
N ALA A 145 -17.16 -13.89 14.39
CA ALA A 145 -18.61 -13.74 14.44
C ALA A 145 -19.30 -14.37 13.21
N LEU A 146 -18.78 -14.11 12.01
CA LEU A 146 -19.27 -14.73 10.78
C LEU A 146 -19.06 -16.25 10.78
N GLY A 147 -17.95 -16.75 11.33
CA GLY A 147 -17.71 -18.18 11.49
C GLY A 147 -18.73 -18.86 12.40
N GLU A 148 -19.10 -18.22 13.51
CA GLU A 148 -20.14 -18.69 14.43
C GLU A 148 -21.52 -18.66 13.76
N GLU A 149 -21.86 -17.60 13.03
CA GLU A 149 -23.11 -17.52 12.26
C GLU A 149 -23.20 -18.61 11.19
N VAL A 150 -22.12 -18.87 10.45
CA VAL A 150 -22.07 -19.94 9.45
C VAL A 150 -22.26 -21.31 10.10
N ALA A 151 -21.66 -21.55 11.28
CA ALA A 151 -21.84 -22.81 12.02
C ALA A 151 -23.30 -23.00 12.48
N THR A 152 -23.92 -21.95 13.02
CA THR A 152 -25.33 -22.00 13.44
C THR A 152 -26.28 -22.18 12.26
N LEU A 153 -26.08 -21.44 11.16
CA LEU A 153 -26.88 -21.58 9.94
C LEU A 153 -26.74 -22.99 9.34
N ARG A 154 -25.52 -23.54 9.28
CA ARG A 154 -25.29 -24.90 8.79
C ARG A 154 -26.02 -25.95 9.64
N SER A 155 -26.08 -25.75 10.95
CA SER A 155 -26.84 -26.64 11.85
C SER A 155 -28.36 -26.55 11.59
N LYS A 156 -28.90 -25.36 11.32
CA LYS A 156 -30.31 -25.14 10.99
C LYS A 156 -30.67 -25.75 9.64
N VAL A 157 -29.80 -25.58 8.63
CA VAL A 157 -29.98 -26.19 7.30
C VAL A 157 -30.06 -27.70 7.42
N LYS A 158 -29.14 -28.35 8.13
CA LYS A 158 -29.20 -29.81 8.36
C LYS A 158 -30.47 -30.27 9.05
N LYS A 159 -30.98 -29.50 10.03
CA LYS A 159 -32.24 -29.82 10.72
C LYS A 159 -33.43 -29.71 9.77
N LEU A 160 -33.49 -28.65 8.98
CA LEU A 160 -34.56 -28.42 8.01
C LEU A 160 -34.53 -29.45 6.87
N GLU A 161 -33.34 -29.85 6.40
CA GLU A 161 -33.18 -30.93 5.42
C GLU A 161 -33.77 -32.25 5.96
N ALA A 162 -33.42 -32.63 7.19
CA ALA A 162 -33.97 -33.83 7.82
C ALA A 162 -35.50 -33.76 8.02
N GLU A 163 -36.04 -32.58 8.38
CA GLU A 163 -37.49 -32.37 8.50
C GLU A 163 -38.19 -32.46 7.14
N CYS A 164 -37.60 -31.87 6.08
CA CYS A 164 -38.11 -31.97 4.71
C CYS A 164 -38.08 -33.41 4.19
N GLU A 165 -37.01 -34.17 4.45
CA GLU A 165 -36.93 -35.60 4.09
C GLU A 165 -37.96 -36.44 4.85
N ALA A 166 -38.18 -36.16 6.14
CA ALA A 166 -39.21 -36.83 6.92
C ALA A 166 -40.62 -36.53 6.39
N LYS A 167 -40.91 -35.24 6.10
CA LYS A 167 -42.20 -34.83 5.54
C LYS A 167 -42.44 -35.38 4.14
N THR A 168 -41.42 -35.47 3.29
CA THR A 168 -41.57 -36.08 1.95
C THR A 168 -41.82 -37.58 2.03
N LYS A 169 -41.17 -38.31 2.96
CA LYS A 169 -41.48 -39.73 3.20
C LYS A 169 -42.90 -39.91 3.74
N ALA A 170 -43.33 -39.07 4.68
CA ALA A 170 -44.69 -39.11 5.22
C ALA A 170 -45.74 -38.77 4.16
N ALA A 171 -45.48 -37.78 3.30
CA ALA A 171 -46.37 -37.42 2.20
C ALA A 171 -46.52 -38.56 1.18
N LYS A 172 -45.42 -39.22 0.81
CA LYS A 172 -45.46 -40.39 -0.09
C LYS A 172 -46.24 -41.55 0.51
N ALA A 173 -46.04 -41.85 1.79
CA ALA A 173 -46.79 -42.90 2.48
C ALA A 173 -48.30 -42.57 2.53
N ALA A 174 -48.66 -41.31 2.80
CA ALA A 174 -50.04 -40.87 2.79
C ALA A 174 -50.67 -40.88 1.38
N GLU A 175 -49.89 -40.58 0.34
CA GLU A 175 -50.32 -40.66 -1.07
C GLU A 175 -50.58 -42.11 -1.50
N GLU A 176 -49.68 -43.04 -1.14
CA GLU A 176 -49.88 -44.47 -1.35
C GLU A 176 -51.13 -44.99 -0.61
N GLU A 177 -51.32 -44.60 0.65
CA GLU A 177 -52.51 -44.94 1.43
C GLU A 177 -53.79 -44.39 0.77
N ALA A 178 -53.78 -43.12 0.36
CA ALA A 178 -54.90 -42.51 -0.36
C ALA A 178 -55.19 -43.21 -1.69
N GLU A 179 -54.16 -43.65 -2.43
CA GLU A 179 -54.32 -44.40 -3.68
C GLU A 179 -54.93 -45.79 -3.42
N THR A 180 -54.51 -46.47 -2.34
CA THR A 180 -55.09 -47.78 -1.97
C THR A 180 -56.56 -47.65 -1.59
N ILE A 181 -56.92 -46.66 -0.78
CA ILE A 181 -58.32 -46.37 -0.41
C ILE A 181 -59.12 -46.01 -1.66
N ARG A 182 -58.56 -45.18 -2.55
CA ARG A 182 -59.20 -44.82 -3.80
C ARG A 182 -59.50 -46.05 -4.65
N LYS A 183 -58.54 -46.96 -4.85
CA LYS A 183 -58.75 -48.23 -5.59
C LYS A 183 -59.82 -49.11 -4.94
N GLN A 184 -59.82 -49.23 -3.61
CA GLN A 184 -60.86 -49.97 -2.88
C GLN A 184 -62.26 -49.34 -3.08
N SER A 185 -62.35 -48.02 -3.05
CA SER A 185 -63.61 -47.30 -3.25
C SER A 185 -64.12 -47.40 -4.70
N GLU A 186 -63.21 -47.34 -5.69
CA GLU A 186 -63.52 -47.53 -7.11
C GLU A 186 -64.04 -48.95 -7.35
N GLY A 187 -63.37 -49.97 -6.79
CA GLY A 187 -63.83 -51.37 -6.85
C GLY A 187 -65.18 -51.60 -6.18
N SER A 188 -65.40 -50.99 -5.01
CA SER A 188 -66.71 -51.06 -4.32
C SER A 188 -67.81 -50.38 -5.15
N ARG A 189 -67.50 -49.28 -5.82
CA ARG A 189 -68.44 -48.55 -6.68
C ARG A 189 -68.83 -49.36 -7.92
N THR A 190 -67.88 -50.08 -8.53
CA THR A 190 -68.18 -50.95 -9.68
C THR A 190 -69.05 -52.14 -9.30
N GLU A 191 -68.78 -52.78 -8.16
CA GLU A 191 -69.64 -53.88 -7.66
C GLU A 191 -71.04 -53.38 -7.31
N TYR A 192 -71.15 -52.20 -6.71
CA TYR A 192 -72.45 -51.58 -6.44
C TYR A 192 -73.24 -51.31 -7.73
N GLY A 193 -72.58 -50.79 -8.77
CA GLY A 193 -73.18 -50.60 -10.09
C GLY A 193 -73.71 -51.90 -10.69
N ARG A 194 -72.89 -52.96 -10.67
CA ARG A 194 -73.29 -54.29 -11.15
C ARG A 194 -74.48 -54.86 -10.37
N LEU A 195 -74.47 -54.78 -9.04
CA LEU A 195 -75.58 -55.22 -8.19
C LEU A 195 -76.86 -54.40 -8.43
N GLN A 196 -76.73 -53.11 -8.76
CA GLN A 196 -77.87 -52.27 -9.08
C GLN A 196 -78.48 -52.65 -10.43
N GLU A 197 -77.66 -52.94 -11.44
CA GLU A 197 -78.10 -53.46 -12.75
C GLU A 197 -78.77 -54.83 -12.60
N ASP A 198 -78.19 -55.76 -11.84
CA ASP A 198 -78.78 -57.07 -11.56
C ASP A 198 -80.13 -56.92 -10.82
N ASN A 199 -80.23 -56.02 -9.84
CA ASN A 199 -81.49 -55.72 -9.17
C ASN A 199 -82.56 -55.14 -10.11
N GLN A 200 -82.17 -54.26 -11.04
CA GLN A 200 -83.09 -53.76 -12.06
C GLN A 200 -83.55 -54.87 -13.01
N SER A 201 -82.62 -55.71 -13.47
CA SER A 201 -82.93 -56.88 -14.30
C SER A 201 -83.90 -57.84 -13.61
N LEU A 202 -83.67 -58.16 -12.34
CA LEU A 202 -84.58 -58.98 -11.54
C LEU A 202 -85.96 -58.33 -11.37
N ARG A 203 -86.02 -57.01 -11.16
CA ARG A 203 -87.30 -56.29 -11.11
C ARG A 203 -88.04 -56.36 -12.45
N SER A 204 -87.35 -56.17 -13.56
CA SER A 204 -87.94 -56.30 -14.90
C SER A 204 -88.40 -57.74 -15.18
N GLN A 205 -87.67 -58.76 -14.72
CA GLN A 205 -88.09 -60.16 -14.80
C GLN A 205 -89.38 -60.40 -14.00
N ILE A 206 -89.46 -59.89 -12.77
CA ILE A 206 -90.68 -60.00 -11.94
C ILE A 206 -91.87 -59.29 -12.61
N GLU A 207 -91.67 -58.07 -13.11
CA GLU A 207 -92.73 -57.32 -13.80
C GLU A 207 -93.21 -58.05 -15.08
N SER A 208 -92.30 -58.70 -15.80
CA SER A 208 -92.66 -59.52 -16.96
C SER A 208 -93.47 -60.76 -16.58
N ILE A 209 -93.11 -61.47 -15.51
CA ILE A 209 -93.86 -62.63 -14.99
C ILE A 209 -95.24 -62.20 -14.48
N GLU A 210 -95.33 -61.06 -13.79
CA GLU A 210 -96.60 -60.50 -13.32
C GLU A 210 -97.51 -60.08 -14.49
N SER A 211 -96.93 -59.61 -15.59
CA SER A 211 -97.65 -59.30 -16.84
C SER A 211 -98.12 -60.54 -17.61
N GLU A 212 -97.37 -61.65 -17.54
CA GLU A 212 -97.76 -62.95 -18.10
C GLU A 212 -98.88 -63.60 -17.26
N GLY A 213 -98.78 -63.55 -15.93
CA GLY A 213 -99.83 -64.05 -15.04
C GLY A 213 -101.17 -63.29 -15.14
N LYS A 214 -101.16 -62.06 -15.66
CA LYS A 214 -102.37 -61.24 -15.88
C LYS A 214 -103.04 -61.49 -17.24
N LYS A 215 -102.43 -62.28 -18.13
CA LYS A 215 -103.03 -62.71 -19.42
C LYS A 215 -103.84 -64.00 -19.31
N ASP A 216 -103.69 -64.74 -18.22
CA ASP A 216 -104.35 -66.04 -17.99
C ASP A 216 -105.59 -65.96 -17.07
N MET A 217 -106.18 -64.77 -16.91
CA MET A 217 -107.44 -64.54 -16.20
C MET A 217 -108.38 -63.62 -16.99
#